data_AF-G7VE94-F1
#
_entry.id   AF-G7VE94-F1
#
_cell.length_a   1.000
_cell.length_b   1.000
_cell.length_c   1.000
_cell.angle_alpha   90.00
_cell.angle_beta   90.00
_cell.angle_gamma   90.00
#
_symmetry.space_group_name_H-M   'P 1'
#
loop_
_entity.id
_entity.type
_entity.pdbx_description
1 polymer ?
#
loop_
_entity_poly.entity_id
_entity_poly.type
_entity_poly.pdbx_seq_one_letter_code
_entity_poly.pdbx_strand_id
1 'polypeptide(L)'
;MSLDWGRLEEVVERAVRRARSEELREMADAVRALAEYMKTGFQETNKRIEELGKTVAELAKRVEEHGRRLDELTKAVAELKVAMGSLGRRWGRDLERTVLEIYRDALEKRGVEPGRVEKFVYTDVDGRYLKPGARIEVDVYIHDGRTYLLEVKSHAELEDVEWFAQKAGAVEKILGRKADRLIIVAVNIDKEALERAAQLGIDAVYGAVIE
;
A
#
# COMPACT_ATOMS: atom_id res chain seq x y z
N MET A 1 -12.83 19.80 49.54
CA MET A 1 -12.73 20.43 50.88
C MET A 1 -11.85 21.67 50.72
N SER A 2 -12.41 22.89 50.67
CA SER A 2 -11.59 24.09 50.56
C SER A 2 -11.04 24.45 51.94
N LEU A 3 -9.72 24.56 52.08
CA LEU A 3 -9.12 25.15 53.26
C LEU A 3 -9.57 26.61 53.37
N ASP A 4 -10.17 26.96 54.51
CA ASP A 4 -10.53 28.33 54.86
C ASP A 4 -9.27 29.05 55.36
N TRP A 5 -8.54 29.67 54.43
CA TRP A 5 -7.32 30.41 54.71
C TRP A 5 -7.54 31.57 55.66
N GLY A 6 -8.71 32.21 55.62
CA GLY A 6 -9.04 33.32 56.53
C GLY A 6 -9.15 32.84 57.98
N ARG A 7 -9.81 31.70 58.19
CA ARG A 7 -9.88 31.07 59.52
C ARG A 7 -8.53 30.57 60.02
N LEU A 8 -7.69 30.03 59.13
CA LEU A 8 -6.33 29.60 59.49
C LEU A 8 -5.44 30.80 59.88
N GLU A 9 -5.45 31.86 59.07
CA GLU A 9 -4.74 33.11 59.35
C GLU A 9 -5.18 33.69 60.70
N GLU A 10 -6.48 33.77 60.96
CA GLU A 10 -7.04 34.29 62.23
C GLU A 10 -6.65 33.45 63.46
N VAL A 11 -6.59 32.12 63.32
CA VAL A 11 -6.14 31.21 64.39
C VAL A 11 -4.65 31.39 64.67
N VAL A 12 -3.83 31.49 63.62
CA VAL A 12 -2.39 31.69 63.72
C VAL A 12 -2.06 33.07 64.30
N GLU A 13 -2.71 34.14 63.85
CA GLU A 13 -2.54 35.50 64.39
C GLU A 13 -2.87 35.57 65.88
N ARG A 14 -3.95 34.91 66.30
CA ARG A 14 -4.33 34.86 67.73
C ARG A 14 -3.32 34.06 68.57
N ALA A 15 -2.76 32.99 68.01
CA ALA A 15 -1.73 32.20 68.69
C ALA A 15 -0.43 33.01 68.88
N VAL A 16 0.05 33.71 67.84
CA VAL A 16 1.22 34.61 67.89
C VAL A 16 1.03 35.69 68.97
N ARG A 17 -0.13 36.36 69.00
CA ARG A 17 -0.42 37.45 69.96
C ARG A 17 -0.50 37.00 71.42
N ARG A 18 -0.79 35.73 71.68
CA ARG A 18 -0.98 35.18 73.04
C ARG A 18 0.22 34.40 73.56
N ALA A 19 1.23 34.14 72.75
CA ALA A 19 2.45 33.45 73.15
C ALA A 19 3.18 34.23 74.26
N ARG A 20 3.53 33.56 75.37
CA ARG A 20 4.17 34.18 76.55
C ARG A 20 5.62 33.77 76.78
N SER A 21 6.09 32.71 76.12
CA SER A 21 7.52 32.30 76.10
C SER A 21 8.12 32.56 74.73
N GLU A 22 9.45 32.76 74.68
CA GLU A 22 10.22 32.97 73.44
C GLU A 22 9.98 31.81 72.45
N GLU A 23 10.06 30.56 72.93
CA GLU A 23 9.83 29.34 72.13
C GLU A 23 8.44 29.29 71.48
N LEU A 24 7.39 29.73 72.20
CA LEU A 24 6.03 29.77 71.66
C LEU A 24 5.87 30.87 70.60
N ARG A 25 6.64 31.96 70.70
CA ARG A 25 6.65 33.04 69.72
C ARG A 25 7.34 32.59 68.44
N GLU A 26 8.50 31.96 68.55
CA GLU A 26 9.22 31.35 67.41
C GLU A 26 8.37 30.31 66.68
N MET A 27 7.68 29.44 67.43
CA MET A 27 6.79 28.44 66.83
C MET A 27 5.60 29.07 66.10
N ALA A 28 5.03 30.15 66.64
CA ALA A 28 3.91 30.83 66.02
C ALA A 28 4.32 31.59 64.74
N ASP A 29 5.51 32.21 64.74
CA ASP A 29 6.10 32.84 63.55
C ASP A 29 6.46 31.81 62.48
N ALA A 30 6.99 30.65 62.86
CA ALA A 30 7.25 29.53 61.93
C ALA A 30 5.96 28.99 61.28
N VAL A 31 4.87 28.86 62.05
CA VAL A 31 3.56 28.45 61.52
C VAL A 31 2.99 29.50 60.56
N ARG A 32 3.18 30.79 60.84
CA ARG A 32 2.78 31.87 59.93
C ARG A 32 3.55 31.80 58.61
N ALA A 33 4.87 31.68 58.67
CA ALA A 33 5.73 31.55 57.49
C ALA A 33 5.34 30.32 56.65
N LEU A 34 5.05 29.19 57.30
CA LEU A 34 4.58 27.99 56.63
C LEU A 34 3.21 28.20 55.96
N ALA A 35 2.26 28.87 56.62
CA ALA A 35 0.95 29.16 56.04
C ALA A 35 1.04 30.06 54.81
N GLU A 36 1.87 31.11 54.84
CA GLU A 36 2.13 31.98 53.69
C GLU A 36 2.82 31.25 52.53
N TYR A 37 3.82 30.41 52.85
CA TYR A 37 4.50 29.56 51.87
C TYR A 37 3.52 28.59 51.19
N MET A 38 2.67 27.92 51.99
CA MET A 38 1.65 27.00 51.46
C MET A 38 0.61 27.72 50.60
N LYS A 39 0.10 28.88 51.03
CA LYS A 39 -0.87 29.69 50.26
C LYS A 39 -0.29 30.06 48.90
N THR A 40 0.95 30.55 48.87
CA THR A 40 1.64 30.93 47.63
C THR A 40 1.86 29.71 46.73
N GLY A 41 2.33 28.60 47.29
CA GLY A 41 2.52 27.35 46.55
C GLY A 41 1.22 26.79 45.96
N PHE A 42 0.10 26.88 46.68
CA PHE A 42 -1.21 26.49 46.18
C PHE A 42 -1.70 27.39 45.04
N GLN A 43 -1.52 28.71 45.15
CA GLN A 43 -1.88 29.65 44.09
C GLN A 43 -1.08 29.38 42.81
N GLU A 44 0.24 29.18 42.94
CA GLU A 44 1.09 28.84 41.80
C GLU A 44 0.72 27.49 41.17
N THR A 45 0.43 26.49 42.00
CA THR A 45 -0.02 25.17 41.54
C THR A 45 -1.34 25.25 40.78
N ASN A 46 -2.33 25.98 41.31
CA ASN A 46 -3.62 26.17 40.64
C ASN A 46 -3.45 26.87 39.29
N LYS A 47 -2.60 27.90 39.21
CA LYS A 47 -2.30 28.58 37.95
C LYS A 47 -1.68 27.63 36.93
N ARG A 48 -0.72 26.79 37.34
CA ARG A 48 -0.12 25.76 36.46
C ARG A 48 -1.15 24.72 36.01
N ILE A 49 -2.08 24.32 36.89
CA ILE A 49 -3.17 23.40 36.53
C ILE A 49 -4.11 24.02 35.48
N GLU A 50 -4.47 25.29 35.63
CA GLU A 50 -5.29 25.99 34.64
C GLU A 50 -4.59 26.11 33.27
N GLU A 51 -3.30 26.43 33.26
CA GLU A 51 -2.48 26.49 32.05
C GLU A 51 -2.36 25.11 31.37
N LEU A 52 -2.15 24.05 32.15
CA LEU A 52 -2.17 22.68 31.65
C LEU A 52 -3.54 22.30 31.07
N GLY A 53 -4.64 22.67 31.74
CA GLY A 53 -5.99 22.44 31.24
C GLY A 53 -6.23 23.07 29.88
N LYS A 54 -5.75 24.30 29.66
CA LYS A 54 -5.82 24.99 28.35
C LYS A 54 -4.99 24.25 27.29
N THR A 55 -3.77 23.85 27.65
CA THR A 55 -2.88 23.11 26.74
C THR A 55 -3.48 21.77 26.31
N VAL A 56 -4.03 21.01 27.27
CA VAL A 56 -4.69 19.73 26.99
C VAL A 56 -5.91 19.92 26.09
N ALA A 57 -6.73 20.95 26.33
CA ALA A 57 -7.87 21.26 25.48
C ALA A 57 -7.45 21.62 24.04
N GLU A 58 -6.36 22.35 23.87
CA GLU A 58 -5.82 22.66 22.53
C GLU A 58 -5.26 21.41 21.83
N LEU A 59 -4.51 20.58 22.55
CA LEU A 59 -3.99 19.31 22.02
C LEU A 59 -5.13 18.38 21.61
N ALA A 60 -6.20 18.28 22.40
CA ALA A 60 -7.37 17.47 22.07
C ALA A 60 -8.00 17.90 20.73
N LYS A 61 -8.14 19.22 20.51
CA LYS A 61 -8.64 19.76 19.23
C LYS A 61 -7.72 19.42 18.06
N ARG A 62 -6.40 19.56 18.23
CA ARG A 62 -5.43 19.22 17.17
C ARG A 62 -5.45 17.73 16.83
N VAL A 63 -5.58 16.86 17.84
CA VAL A 63 -5.71 15.40 17.64
C VAL A 63 -6.98 15.07 16.85
N GLU A 64 -8.11 15.68 17.19
CA GLU A 64 -9.36 15.49 16.46
C GLU A 64 -9.27 15.97 15.01
N GLU A 65 -8.64 17.12 14.76
CA GLU A 65 -8.38 17.62 13.41
C GLU A 65 -7.45 16.69 12.62
N HIS A 66 -6.38 16.20 13.23
CA HIS A 66 -5.50 15.21 12.59
C HIS A 66 -6.23 13.91 12.28
N GLY A 67 -7.13 13.45 13.15
CA GLY A 67 -7.98 12.28 12.89
C GLY A 67 -8.81 12.46 11.62
N ARG A 68 -9.47 13.61 11.46
CA ARG A 68 -10.24 13.93 10.24
C ARG A 68 -9.37 13.94 8.98
N ARG A 69 -8.19 14.56 9.04
CA ARG A 69 -7.26 14.60 7.90
C ARG A 69 -6.75 13.20 7.53
N LEU A 70 -6.51 12.33 8.51
CA LEU A 70 -6.12 10.93 8.26
C LEU A 70 -7.24 10.13 7.60
N ASP A 71 -8.50 10.35 8.00
CA ASP A 71 -9.65 9.71 7.35
C ASP A 71 -9.80 10.15 5.89
N GLU A 72 -9.60 11.44 5.60
CA GLU A 72 -9.60 11.99 4.24
C GLU A 72 -8.47 11.41 3.39
N LEU A 73 -7.25 11.36 3.94
CA LEU A 73 -6.10 10.74 3.27
C LEU A 73 -6.34 9.26 2.98
N THR A 74 -6.93 8.52 3.92
CA THR A 74 -7.25 7.10 3.75
C THR A 74 -8.21 6.89 2.57
N LYS A 75 -9.23 7.75 2.44
CA LYS A 75 -10.17 7.72 1.30
C LYS A 75 -9.46 8.04 -0.02
N ALA A 76 -8.64 9.10 -0.05
CA ALA A 76 -7.90 9.49 -1.26
C ALA A 76 -6.94 8.39 -1.74
N VAL A 77 -6.24 7.72 -0.81
CA VAL A 77 -5.36 6.57 -1.12
C VAL A 77 -6.17 5.39 -1.66
N ALA A 78 -7.35 5.10 -1.11
CA ALA A 78 -8.21 4.04 -1.61
C ALA A 78 -8.69 4.33 -3.05
N GLU A 79 -9.09 5.56 -3.35
CA GLU A 79 -9.49 5.99 -4.69
C GLU A 79 -8.33 5.90 -5.68
N LEU A 80 -7.13 6.34 -5.29
CA LEU A 80 -5.91 6.19 -6.09
C LEU A 80 -5.60 4.73 -6.40
N LYS A 81 -5.70 3.84 -5.42
CA LYS A 81 -5.47 2.40 -5.61
C LYS A 81 -6.42 1.82 -6.67
N VAL A 82 -7.70 2.22 -6.65
CA VAL A 82 -8.70 1.79 -7.64
C VAL A 82 -8.35 2.34 -9.03
N ALA A 83 -8.01 3.63 -9.12
CA ALA A 83 -7.64 4.28 -10.38
C ALA A 83 -6.38 3.63 -11.00
N MET A 84 -5.34 3.40 -10.20
CA MET A 84 -4.12 2.72 -10.63
C MET A 84 -4.39 1.30 -11.11
N GLY A 85 -5.23 0.53 -10.40
CA GLY A 85 -5.62 -0.81 -10.84
C GLY A 85 -6.38 -0.80 -12.17
N SER A 86 -7.25 0.19 -12.40
CA SER A 86 -7.94 0.38 -13.67
C SER A 86 -6.97 0.72 -14.82
N LEU A 87 -6.04 1.64 -14.57
CA LEU A 87 -5.00 2.03 -15.52
C LEU A 87 -4.08 0.85 -15.87
N GLY A 88 -3.63 0.07 -14.89
CA GLY A 88 -2.80 -1.11 -15.12
C GLY A 88 -3.49 -2.15 -16.00
N ARG A 89 -4.77 -2.45 -15.74
CA ARG A 89 -5.56 -3.36 -16.61
C ARG A 89 -5.76 -2.83 -18.03
N ARG A 90 -5.92 -1.51 -18.19
CA ARG A 90 -6.03 -0.91 -19.52
C ARG A 90 -4.69 -1.00 -20.25
N TRP A 91 -3.60 -0.63 -19.59
CA TRP A 91 -2.25 -0.72 -20.13
C TRP A 91 -1.89 -2.13 -20.61
N GLY A 92 -2.18 -3.16 -19.81
CA GLY A 92 -1.95 -4.56 -20.20
C GLY A 92 -2.68 -4.93 -21.50
N ARG A 93 -4.00 -4.65 -21.57
CA ARG A 93 -4.80 -4.93 -22.78
C ARG A 93 -4.36 -4.12 -24.00
N ASP A 94 -3.99 -2.86 -23.79
CA ASP A 94 -3.52 -1.98 -24.86
C ASP A 94 -2.16 -2.46 -25.39
N LEU A 95 -1.27 -2.96 -24.51
CA LEU A 95 0.00 -3.56 -24.88
C LEU A 95 -0.20 -4.86 -25.68
N GLU A 96 -1.02 -5.80 -25.19
CA GLU A 96 -1.39 -7.03 -25.92
C GLU A 96 -1.89 -6.70 -27.33
N ARG A 97 -2.84 -5.77 -27.42
CA ARG A 97 -3.41 -5.33 -28.70
C ARG A 97 -2.37 -4.69 -29.60
N THR A 98 -1.53 -3.81 -29.07
CA THR A 98 -0.48 -3.14 -29.85
C THR A 98 0.48 -4.15 -30.46
N VAL A 99 0.93 -5.14 -29.68
CA VAL A 99 1.81 -6.20 -30.18
C VAL A 99 1.11 -7.03 -31.26
N LEU A 100 -0.15 -7.42 -31.06
CA LEU A 100 -0.92 -8.16 -32.07
C LEU A 100 -1.03 -7.38 -33.40
N GLU A 101 -1.38 -6.10 -33.35
CA GLU A 101 -1.51 -5.27 -34.55
C GLU A 101 -0.16 -5.01 -35.23
N ILE A 102 0.94 -4.91 -34.48
CA ILE A 102 2.30 -4.85 -35.04
C ILE A 102 2.60 -6.11 -35.85
N TYR A 103 2.32 -7.30 -35.30
CA TYR A 103 2.58 -8.55 -36.02
C TYR A 103 1.68 -8.70 -37.25
N ARG A 104 0.41 -8.29 -37.18
CA ARG A 104 -0.49 -8.27 -38.34
C ARG A 104 0.05 -7.39 -39.45
N ASP A 105 0.31 -6.12 -39.16
CA ASP A 105 0.82 -5.16 -40.15
C ASP A 105 2.16 -5.61 -40.75
N ALA A 106 3.09 -6.11 -39.92
CA ALA A 106 4.41 -6.54 -40.36
C ALA A 106 4.37 -7.79 -41.27
N LEU A 107 3.47 -8.73 -40.98
CA LEU A 107 3.36 -9.98 -41.72
C LEU A 107 2.47 -9.84 -42.97
N GLU A 108 1.42 -9.02 -42.92
CA GLU A 108 0.60 -8.65 -44.09
C GLU A 108 1.45 -8.03 -45.19
N LYS A 109 2.33 -7.09 -44.84
CA LYS A 109 3.29 -6.48 -45.79
C LYS A 109 4.26 -7.48 -46.41
N ARG A 110 4.37 -8.68 -45.85
CA ARG A 110 5.22 -9.78 -46.32
C ARG A 110 4.43 -10.90 -46.99
N GLY A 111 3.13 -10.70 -47.23
CA GLY A 111 2.27 -11.64 -47.95
C GLY A 111 1.59 -12.70 -47.08
N VAL A 112 1.67 -12.59 -45.74
CA VAL A 112 0.90 -13.44 -44.83
C VAL A 112 -0.51 -12.89 -44.73
N GLU A 113 -1.54 -13.74 -44.85
CA GLU A 113 -2.92 -13.28 -44.70
C GLU A 113 -3.20 -12.81 -43.25
N PRO A 114 -3.97 -11.70 -43.06
CA PRO A 114 -4.30 -11.16 -41.73
C PRO A 114 -4.86 -12.20 -40.75
N GLY A 115 -5.72 -13.09 -41.27
CA GLY A 115 -6.36 -14.17 -40.50
C GLY A 115 -5.42 -15.28 -40.07
N ARG A 116 -4.12 -15.18 -40.36
CA ARG A 116 -3.06 -16.08 -39.88
C ARG A 116 -2.34 -15.53 -38.66
N VAL A 117 -2.73 -14.36 -38.17
CA VAL A 117 -2.18 -13.67 -36.99
C VAL A 117 -3.33 -13.18 -36.11
N GLU A 118 -3.66 -13.95 -35.07
CA GLU A 118 -4.83 -13.68 -34.23
C GLU A 118 -4.60 -13.99 -32.75
N LYS A 119 -5.50 -13.55 -31.88
CA LYS A 119 -5.52 -13.98 -30.47
C LYS A 119 -6.17 -15.36 -30.40
N PHE A 120 -5.50 -16.33 -29.78
CA PHE A 120 -6.07 -17.65 -29.56
C PHE A 120 -6.86 -17.67 -28.25
N VAL A 121 -8.10 -18.17 -28.29
CA VAL A 121 -8.96 -18.33 -27.11
C VAL A 121 -9.68 -19.67 -27.17
N TYR A 122 -9.55 -20.46 -26.10
CA TYR A 122 -10.27 -21.72 -25.92
C TYR A 122 -10.79 -21.86 -24.50
N THR A 123 -12.06 -22.25 -24.33
CA THR A 123 -12.64 -22.53 -23.01
C THR A 123 -12.66 -24.03 -22.76
N ASP A 124 -11.86 -24.49 -21.80
CA ASP A 124 -11.76 -25.89 -21.39
C ASP A 124 -12.87 -26.26 -20.39
N VAL A 125 -14.08 -26.43 -20.92
CA VAL A 125 -15.29 -26.70 -20.11
C VAL A 125 -15.13 -27.94 -19.23
N ASP A 126 -14.58 -29.02 -19.79
CA ASP A 126 -14.48 -30.33 -19.11
C ASP A 126 -13.16 -30.53 -18.36
N GLY A 127 -12.20 -29.61 -18.49
CA GLY A 127 -10.88 -29.71 -17.84
C GLY A 127 -9.95 -30.73 -18.47
N ARG A 128 -10.02 -30.92 -19.79
CA ARG A 128 -9.19 -31.91 -20.51
C ARG A 128 -7.74 -31.45 -20.71
N TYR A 129 -7.51 -30.13 -20.73
CA TYR A 129 -6.23 -29.53 -21.08
C TYR A 129 -5.58 -28.83 -19.88
N LEU A 130 -6.36 -28.11 -19.09
CA LEU A 130 -5.95 -27.48 -17.83
C LEU A 130 -6.94 -27.88 -16.71
N LYS A 131 -7.65 -26.92 -16.12
CA LYS A 131 -8.69 -27.15 -15.10
C LYS A 131 -10.08 -26.90 -15.69
N PRO A 132 -11.14 -27.59 -15.20
CA PRO A 132 -12.50 -27.34 -15.66
C PRO A 132 -12.88 -25.85 -15.61
N GLY A 133 -13.45 -25.35 -16.69
CA GLY A 133 -13.82 -23.95 -16.88
C GLY A 133 -12.65 -23.00 -17.16
N ALA A 134 -11.42 -23.50 -17.33
CA ALA A 134 -10.29 -22.64 -17.64
C ALA A 134 -10.45 -21.97 -19.02
N ARG A 135 -10.17 -20.67 -19.07
CA ARG A 135 -10.04 -19.93 -20.33
C ARG A 135 -8.57 -19.88 -20.70
N ILE A 136 -8.21 -20.56 -21.78
CA ILE A 136 -6.85 -20.69 -22.30
C ILE A 136 -6.68 -19.64 -23.38
N GLU A 137 -5.83 -18.65 -23.10
CA GLU A 137 -5.55 -17.56 -24.03
C GLU A 137 -4.05 -17.47 -24.30
N VAL A 138 -3.72 -17.21 -25.57
CA VAL A 138 -2.39 -16.80 -26.03
C VAL A 138 -2.59 -15.54 -26.86
N ASP A 139 -1.85 -14.48 -26.54
CA ASP A 139 -2.11 -13.14 -27.04
C ASP A 139 -1.90 -13.01 -28.55
N VAL A 140 -0.88 -13.70 -29.08
CA VAL A 140 -0.66 -13.80 -30.53
C VAL A 140 -0.39 -15.25 -30.91
N TYR A 141 -1.18 -15.74 -31.85
CA TYR A 141 -1.08 -17.01 -32.51
C TYR A 141 -0.87 -16.78 -34.00
N ILE A 142 0.29 -17.21 -34.50
CA ILE A 142 0.66 -17.10 -35.91
C ILE A 142 0.61 -18.50 -36.51
N HIS A 143 -0.11 -18.69 -37.61
CA HIS A 143 -0.34 -20.01 -38.22
C HIS A 143 -0.30 -20.04 -39.75
N ASP A 144 0.82 -19.58 -40.30
CA ASP A 144 1.13 -19.62 -41.73
C ASP A 144 2.33 -20.53 -42.03
N GLY A 145 2.05 -21.78 -42.41
CA GLY A 145 3.07 -22.83 -42.61
C GLY A 145 3.81 -23.30 -41.35
N ARG A 146 3.96 -22.43 -40.35
CA ARG A 146 4.56 -22.62 -39.04
C ARG A 146 3.62 -22.10 -37.94
N THR A 147 3.71 -22.63 -36.73
CA THR A 147 3.02 -22.13 -35.53
C THR A 147 3.98 -21.34 -34.66
N TYR A 148 3.58 -20.12 -34.31
CA TYR A 148 4.19 -19.35 -33.24
C TYR A 148 3.12 -19.03 -32.21
N LEU A 149 3.47 -19.18 -30.94
CA LEU A 149 2.64 -18.76 -29.81
C LEU A 149 3.41 -17.68 -29.06
N LEU A 150 2.74 -16.57 -28.77
CA LEU A 150 3.33 -15.46 -28.05
C LEU A 150 2.46 -15.01 -26.88
N GLU A 151 3.12 -14.79 -25.74
CA GLU A 151 2.53 -14.16 -24.56
C GLU A 151 3.10 -12.75 -24.40
N VAL A 152 2.24 -11.79 -24.05
CA VAL A 152 2.63 -10.39 -23.86
C VAL A 152 2.46 -9.99 -22.39
N LYS A 153 3.50 -9.40 -21.81
CA LYS A 153 3.52 -8.96 -20.41
C LYS A 153 4.05 -7.54 -20.29
N SER A 154 3.46 -6.76 -19.39
CA SER A 154 4.09 -5.49 -18.99
C SER A 154 5.33 -5.74 -18.13
N HIS A 155 5.27 -6.77 -17.29
CA HIS A 155 6.36 -7.26 -16.48
C HIS A 155 6.25 -8.79 -16.45
N ALA A 156 7.32 -9.50 -16.78
CA ALA A 156 7.34 -10.96 -16.82
C ALA A 156 8.16 -11.51 -15.66
N GLU A 157 7.48 -12.25 -14.78
CA GLU A 157 8.06 -12.93 -13.61
C GLU A 157 8.27 -14.42 -13.92
N LEU A 158 8.95 -15.15 -13.02
CA LEU A 158 9.22 -16.57 -13.18
C LEU A 158 7.94 -17.38 -13.45
N GLU A 159 6.90 -17.12 -12.66
CA GLU A 159 5.61 -17.82 -12.75
C GLU A 159 4.92 -17.58 -14.09
N ASP A 160 5.07 -16.40 -14.69
CA ASP A 160 4.51 -16.09 -16.01
C ASP A 160 5.11 -16.98 -17.10
N VAL A 161 6.41 -17.20 -17.04
CA VAL A 161 7.14 -18.03 -18.00
C VAL A 161 6.72 -19.49 -17.88
N GLU A 162 6.65 -20.01 -16.66
CA GLU A 162 6.22 -21.40 -16.42
C GLU A 162 4.76 -21.61 -16.81
N TRP A 163 3.90 -20.65 -16.47
CA TRP A 163 2.50 -20.67 -16.86
C TRP A 163 2.33 -20.61 -18.37
N PHE A 164 3.11 -19.77 -19.07
CA PHE A 164 3.07 -19.71 -20.52
C PHE A 164 3.49 -21.04 -21.16
N ALA A 165 4.52 -21.71 -20.64
CA ALA A 165 4.91 -23.04 -21.10
C ALA A 165 3.77 -24.07 -20.95
N GLN A 166 3.07 -24.04 -19.82
CA GLN A 166 1.92 -24.91 -19.57
C GLN A 166 0.75 -24.59 -20.52
N LYS A 167 0.42 -23.31 -20.71
CA LYS A 167 -0.62 -22.86 -21.65
C LYS A 167 -0.28 -23.28 -23.08
N ALA A 168 0.95 -23.07 -23.51
CA ALA A 168 1.41 -23.48 -24.83
C ALA A 168 1.21 -24.99 -25.04
N GLY A 169 1.61 -25.82 -24.07
CA GLY A 169 1.37 -27.27 -24.14
C GLY A 169 -0.10 -27.66 -24.24
N ALA A 170 -1.01 -26.91 -23.61
CA ALA A 170 -2.46 -27.10 -23.77
C ALA A 170 -2.92 -26.71 -25.18
N VAL A 171 -2.50 -25.54 -25.69
CA VAL A 171 -2.81 -25.08 -27.05
C VAL A 171 -2.33 -26.06 -28.11
N GLU A 172 -1.12 -26.61 -27.97
CA GLU A 172 -0.58 -27.62 -28.89
C GLU A 172 -1.45 -28.89 -28.95
N LYS A 173 -1.96 -29.35 -27.80
CA LYS A 173 -2.88 -30.49 -27.73
C LYS A 173 -4.24 -30.17 -28.38
N ILE A 174 -4.74 -28.95 -28.21
CA ILE A 174 -5.99 -28.48 -28.82
C ILE A 174 -5.85 -28.42 -30.35
N LEU A 175 -4.72 -27.87 -30.83
CA LEU A 175 -4.44 -27.72 -32.26
C LEU A 175 -3.97 -29.02 -32.93
N GLY A 176 -3.59 -30.04 -32.15
CA GLY A 176 -3.03 -31.29 -32.67
C GLY A 176 -1.67 -31.14 -33.33
N ARG A 177 -0.94 -30.04 -33.06
CA ARG A 177 0.40 -29.77 -33.60
C ARG A 177 1.24 -28.99 -32.60
N LYS A 178 2.56 -29.22 -32.63
CA LYS A 178 3.53 -28.48 -31.82
C LYS A 178 3.74 -27.06 -32.34
N ALA A 179 4.05 -26.14 -31.45
CA ALA A 179 4.52 -24.82 -31.84
C ALA A 179 5.97 -24.91 -32.33
N ASP A 180 6.29 -24.22 -33.42
CA ASP A 180 7.66 -24.11 -33.91
C ASP A 180 8.48 -23.18 -33.02
N ARG A 181 7.84 -22.15 -32.44
CA ARG A 181 8.44 -21.26 -31.45
C ARG A 181 7.43 -20.77 -30.42
N LEU A 182 7.91 -20.63 -29.19
CA LEU A 182 7.25 -19.94 -28.09
C LEU A 182 8.01 -18.66 -27.81
N ILE A 183 7.32 -17.53 -27.69
CA ILE A 183 7.95 -16.23 -27.45
C ILE A 183 7.24 -15.52 -26.29
N ILE A 184 7.98 -15.01 -25.32
CA ILE A 184 7.46 -14.08 -24.34
C ILE A 184 7.93 -12.66 -24.69
N VAL A 185 6.99 -11.73 -24.82
CA VAL A 185 7.25 -10.32 -25.10
C VAL A 185 6.97 -9.53 -23.83
N ALA A 186 7.99 -8.84 -23.31
CA ALA A 186 7.87 -8.12 -22.04
C ALA A 186 8.39 -6.68 -22.11
N VAL A 187 7.77 -5.71 -21.43
CA VAL A 187 8.45 -4.40 -21.27
C VAL A 187 9.65 -4.59 -20.34
N ASN A 188 9.42 -5.23 -19.20
CA ASN A 188 10.45 -5.61 -18.24
C ASN A 188 10.38 -7.13 -17.97
N ILE A 189 11.52 -7.79 -17.80
CA ILE A 189 11.58 -9.21 -17.42
C ILE A 189 12.53 -9.39 -16.24
N ASP A 190 12.14 -10.20 -15.26
CA ASP A 190 13.05 -10.56 -14.17
C ASP A 190 14.20 -11.42 -14.68
N LYS A 191 15.39 -11.26 -14.10
CA LYS A 191 16.55 -12.06 -14.48
C LYS A 191 16.28 -13.57 -14.37
N GLU A 192 15.63 -14.00 -13.29
CA GLU A 192 15.27 -15.40 -13.09
C GLU A 192 14.26 -15.89 -14.14
N ALA A 193 13.28 -15.04 -14.51
CA ALA A 193 12.32 -15.35 -15.56
C ALA A 193 13.00 -15.50 -16.92
N LEU A 194 13.96 -14.63 -17.25
CA LEU A 194 14.74 -14.71 -18.49
C LEU A 194 15.56 -16.00 -18.56
N GLU A 195 16.24 -16.36 -17.46
CA GLU A 195 16.98 -17.62 -17.35
C GLU A 195 16.04 -18.83 -17.50
N ARG A 196 14.87 -18.78 -16.88
CA ARG A 196 13.85 -19.83 -16.99
C ARG A 196 13.32 -19.98 -18.42
N ALA A 197 13.06 -18.87 -19.10
CA ALA A 197 12.59 -18.87 -20.48
C ALA A 197 13.58 -19.61 -21.39
N ALA A 198 14.88 -19.31 -21.25
CA ALA A 198 15.94 -20.00 -21.98
C ALA A 198 15.97 -21.51 -21.71
N GLN A 199 15.83 -21.94 -20.44
CA GLN A 199 15.77 -23.36 -20.08
C GLN A 199 14.57 -24.10 -20.70
N LEU A 200 13.45 -23.41 -20.87
CA LEU A 200 12.22 -23.97 -21.42
C LEU A 200 12.13 -23.85 -22.95
N GLY A 201 13.14 -23.27 -23.61
CA GLY A 201 13.14 -23.04 -25.06
C GLY A 201 12.13 -21.96 -25.49
N ILE A 202 11.87 -20.99 -24.63
CA ILE A 202 11.01 -19.84 -24.90
C ILE A 202 11.91 -18.65 -25.23
N ASP A 203 11.74 -18.08 -26.42
CA ASP A 203 12.44 -16.86 -26.82
C ASP A 203 11.90 -15.68 -26.02
N ALA A 204 12.78 -14.80 -25.53
CA ALA A 204 12.38 -13.58 -24.83
C ALA A 204 12.67 -12.34 -25.69
N VAL A 205 11.67 -11.49 -25.87
CA VAL A 205 11.80 -10.15 -26.47
C VAL A 205 11.44 -9.14 -25.40
N TYR A 206 12.40 -8.33 -24.96
CA TYR A 206 12.19 -7.46 -23.80
C TYR A 206 12.82 -6.08 -23.93
N GLY A 207 12.27 -5.11 -23.19
CA GLY A 207 12.81 -3.76 -23.07
C GLY A 207 13.97 -3.66 -22.08
N ALA A 208 13.78 -4.19 -20.87
CA ALA A 208 14.80 -4.20 -19.81
C ALA A 208 14.76 -5.47 -18.95
N VAL A 209 15.90 -5.81 -18.35
CA VAL A 209 16.01 -6.86 -17.32
C VAL A 209 15.99 -6.21 -15.95
N ILE A 210 15.19 -6.76 -15.03
CA ILE A 210 15.12 -6.36 -13.63
C ILE A 210 15.87 -7.41 -12.79
N GLU A 211 16.65 -6.93 -11.82
CA GLU A 211 17.41 -7.79 -10.88
C GLU A 211 16.56 -8.28 -9.71
#